data_AF-A0A0N1EL42-F1
#
_entry.id   AF-A0A0N1EL42-F1
#
_cell.length_a   1.000
_cell.length_b   1.000
_cell.length_c   1.000
_cell.angle_alpha   90.00
_cell.angle_beta   90.00
_cell.angle_gamma   90.00
#
_symmetry.space_group_name_H-M   'P 1'
#
loop_
_entity.id
_entity.type
_entity.pdbx_description
1 polymer ?
#
loop_
_entity_poly.entity_id
_entity_poly.type
_entity_poly.pdbx_seq_one_letter_code
_entity_poly.pdbx_strand_id
1 'polypeptide(L)'
;MASGSPWISTTTQEMVVDGYKTSPGIVWIDLSKVPNEIVSYHTIGKVWASDLSFYEKLAYHRSVWAREVLIKGHIPQEAMTLIHDGK
;
A
#
# COMPACT_ATOMS: atom_id res chain seq x y z
N MET A 1 7.20 8.72 5.20
CA MET A 1 6.76 7.44 5.82
C MET A 1 6.86 7.57 7.32
N ALA A 2 5.88 7.09 8.08
CA ALA A 2 5.96 7.09 9.54
C ALA A 2 7.10 6.16 9.97
N SER A 3 8.22 6.74 10.42
CA SER A 3 9.38 5.97 10.87
C SER A 3 8.96 5.00 11.98
N GLY A 4 9.29 3.72 11.83
CA GLY A 4 8.91 2.67 12.78
C GLY A 4 7.50 2.09 12.60
N SER A 5 6.73 2.49 11.58
CA SER A 5 5.48 1.81 11.24
C SER A 5 5.76 0.34 10.84
N PRO A 6 5.03 -0.64 11.39
CA PRO A 6 5.16 -2.04 10.96
C PRO A 6 4.45 -2.30 9.63
N TRP A 7 3.85 -1.28 9.00
CA TRP A 7 3.03 -1.43 7.81
C TRP A 7 3.79 -1.06 6.54
N ILE A 8 3.74 -1.97 5.58
CA ILE A 8 4.16 -1.75 4.20
C ILE A 8 2.94 -1.29 3.42
N SER A 9 3.02 -0.08 2.85
CA SER A 9 1.97 0.49 2.00
C SER A 9 2.16 0.04 0.55
N THR A 10 1.09 -0.47 -0.05
CA THR A 10 1.04 -0.88 -1.46
C THR A 10 -0.34 -0.57 -2.06
N THR A 11 -0.51 -0.80 -3.36
CA THR A 11 -1.72 -0.49 -4.12
C THR A 11 -2.13 -1.65 -5.00
N THR A 12 -3.45 -1.85 -5.16
CA THR A 12 -3.99 -2.75 -6.19
C THR A 12 -4.30 -2.05 -7.50
N GLN A 13 -3.90 -0.78 -7.68
CA GLN A 13 -4.15 0.00 -8.88
C GLN A 13 -2.88 0.22 -9.69
N GLU A 14 -2.87 -0.34 -10.89
CA GLU A 14 -1.77 -0.18 -11.84
C GLU A 14 -1.56 1.29 -12.23
N MET A 15 -2.62 2.08 -12.39
CA MET A 15 -2.50 3.51 -12.73
C MET A 15 -1.79 4.35 -11.66
N VAL A 16 -1.74 3.87 -10.41
CA VAL A 16 -1.03 4.55 -9.32
C VAL A 16 0.47 4.29 -9.42
N VAL A 17 0.87 3.16 -10.00
CA VAL A 17 2.27 2.71 -10.11
C VAL A 17 3.15 3.78 -10.76
N ASP A 18 2.68 4.41 -11.84
CA ASP A 18 3.44 5.45 -12.56
C ASP A 18 3.80 6.65 -11.67
N GLY A 19 2.98 6.99 -10.68
CA GLY A 19 3.26 8.04 -9.71
C GLY A 19 4.33 7.68 -8.67
N TYR A 20 4.65 6.40 -8.54
CA TYR A 20 5.61 5.86 -7.56
C TYR A 20 6.80 5.13 -8.21
N LYS A 21 6.90 5.13 -9.55
CA LYS A 21 8.07 4.60 -10.26
C LYS A 21 9.32 5.37 -9.85
N THR A 22 10.26 4.65 -9.24
CA THR A 22 11.55 5.17 -8.78
C THR A 22 12.67 4.26 -9.28
N SER A 23 13.93 4.71 -9.16
CA SER A 23 15.09 3.93 -9.61
C SER A 23 15.15 2.47 -9.09
N PRO A 24 14.65 2.14 -7.88
CA PRO A 24 14.56 0.75 -7.40
C PRO A 24 13.60 -0.18 -8.15
N GLY A 25 12.73 0.33 -9.03
CA GLY A 25 11.75 -0.45 -9.78
C GLY A 25 10.41 -0.66 -9.03
N ILE A 26 9.59 -1.55 -9.57
CA ILE A 26 8.25 -1.88 -9.03
C ILE A 26 8.23 -3.35 -8.61
N VAL A 27 7.74 -3.62 -7.40
CA VAL A 27 7.53 -4.97 -6.90
C VAL A 27 6.06 -5.33 -7.04
N TRP A 28 5.77 -6.37 -7.83
CA TRP A 28 4.46 -6.99 -7.87
C TRP A 28 4.35 -8.01 -6.74
N ILE A 29 3.24 -7.98 -6.01
CA ILE A 29 3.03 -8.81 -4.83
C ILE A 29 1.79 -9.69 -5.04
N ASP A 30 1.97 -11.00 -4.98
CA ASP A 30 0.89 -11.97 -4.93
C ASP A 30 0.34 -12.06 -3.51
N LEU A 31 -0.76 -11.35 -3.25
CA LEU A 31 -1.39 -11.28 -1.92
C LEU A 31 -1.87 -12.64 -1.40
N SER A 32 -2.11 -13.62 -2.27
CA SER A 32 -2.53 -14.97 -1.84
C SER A 32 -1.41 -15.74 -1.12
N LYS A 33 -0.16 -15.31 -1.31
CA LYS A 33 1.03 -15.90 -0.69
C LYS A 33 1.56 -15.10 0.49
N VAL A 34 0.87 -14.03 0.88
CA VAL A 34 1.24 -13.22 2.04
C VAL A 34 0.47 -13.75 3.26
N PRO A 35 1.15 -14.40 4.24
CA PRO A 35 0.48 -15.01 5.39
C PRO A 35 0.05 -13.98 6.46
N ASN A 36 0.44 -12.72 6.28
CA ASN A 36 0.29 -11.65 7.27
C ASN A 36 -1.07 -10.96 7.20
N GLU A 37 -1.36 -10.14 8.20
CA GLU A 37 -2.53 -9.28 8.24
C GLU A 37 -2.49 -8.27 7.07
N ILE A 38 -3.52 -8.33 6.22
CA ILE A 38 -3.73 -7.43 5.09
C ILE A 38 -4.94 -6.54 5.40
N VAL A 39 -4.70 -5.23 5.46
CA VAL A 39 -5.75 -4.23 5.71
C VAL A 39 -5.99 -3.44 4.44
N SER A 40 -7.21 -3.50 3.90
CA SER A 40 -7.58 -2.70 2.73
C SER A 40 -8.08 -1.31 3.13
N TYR A 41 -8.03 -0.37 2.20
CA TYR A 41 -8.54 0.99 2.37
C TYR A 41 -9.99 1.06 2.90
N HIS A 42 -10.82 0.06 2.64
CA HIS A 42 -12.18 -0.01 3.18
C HIS A 42 -12.20 -0.13 4.70
N THR A 43 -11.26 -0.86 5.28
CA THR A 43 -11.10 -0.99 6.73
C THR A 43 -10.43 0.25 7.31
N ILE A 44 -9.44 0.82 6.60
CA ILE A 44 -8.79 2.08 6.98
C ILE A 44 -9.83 3.20 7.09
N GLY A 45 -10.78 3.30 6.16
CA GLY A 45 -11.81 4.33 6.17
C GLY A 45 -12.87 4.17 7.24
N LYS A 46 -13.29 2.94 7.52
CA LYS A 46 -14.36 2.66 8.50
C LYS A 46 -13.98 3.04 9.91
N VAL A 47 -12.70 2.92 10.28
CA VAL A 47 -12.25 3.21 11.65
C VAL A 47 -12.01 4.72 11.88
N TRP A 48 -11.98 5.56 10.82
CA TRP A 48 -11.44 6.91 10.92
C TRP A 48 -12.26 8.03 10.23
N ALA A 49 -13.31 7.76 9.44
CA ALA A 49 -13.88 8.81 8.57
C ALA A 49 -14.62 9.98 9.28
N SER A 50 -15.23 9.80 10.45
CA SER A 50 -16.03 10.84 11.11
C SER A 50 -15.17 11.86 11.89
N ASP A 51 -14.27 11.37 12.74
CA ASP A 51 -13.65 12.16 13.82
C ASP A 51 -12.23 12.64 13.52
N LEU A 52 -11.71 12.34 12.33
CA LEU A 52 -10.39 12.78 11.93
C LEU A 52 -10.32 14.28 11.60
N SER A 53 -9.14 14.85 11.86
CA SER A 53 -8.78 16.19 11.38
C SER A 53 -8.75 16.26 9.86
N PHE A 54 -8.77 17.47 9.30
CA PHE A 54 -8.74 17.69 7.85
C PHE A 54 -7.56 16.99 7.16
N TYR A 55 -6.36 17.08 7.73
CA TYR A 55 -5.16 16.47 7.16
C TYR A 55 -5.21 14.94 7.15
N GLU A 56 -5.79 14.34 8.19
CA GLU A 56 -5.96 12.90 8.27
C GLU A 56 -7.06 12.42 7.30
N LYS A 57 -8.13 13.21 7.11
CA LYS A 57 -9.12 12.97 6.05
C LYS A 57 -8.50 13.00 4.67
N LEU A 58 -7.59 13.93 4.39
CA LEU A 58 -6.84 13.96 3.13
C LEU A 58 -5.94 12.74 2.92
N ALA A 59 -5.32 12.23 3.98
CA ALA A 59 -4.58 10.97 3.91
C ALA A 59 -5.52 9.80 3.57
N TYR A 60 -6.68 9.71 4.24
CA TYR A 60 -7.71 8.73 3.94
C TYR A 60 -8.20 8.79 2.48
N HIS A 61 -8.55 9.98 1.97
CA HIS A 61 -9.00 10.13 0.59
C HIS A 61 -7.94 9.67 -0.42
N ARG A 62 -6.65 9.90 -0.14
CA ARG A 62 -5.55 9.36 -0.95
C ARG A 62 -5.47 7.84 -0.89
N SER A 63 -5.60 7.24 0.29
CA SER A 63 -5.67 5.78 0.45
C SER A 63 -6.83 5.15 -0.33
N VAL A 64 -8.01 5.77 -0.31
CA VAL A 64 -9.17 5.33 -1.10
C VAL A 64 -8.91 5.48 -2.60
N TRP A 65 -8.43 6.65 -3.02
CA TRP A 65 -8.11 6.91 -4.43
C TRP A 65 -7.08 5.92 -4.96
N ALA A 66 -6.08 5.56 -4.15
CA ALA A 66 -5.05 4.60 -4.52
C ALA A 66 -5.48 3.14 -4.36
N ARG A 67 -6.68 2.84 -3.82
CA ARG A 67 -7.04 1.51 -3.31
C ARG A 67 -5.89 0.88 -2.51
N GLU A 68 -5.43 1.62 -1.51
CA GLU A 68 -4.29 1.22 -0.68
C GLU A 68 -4.58 -0.10 0.04
N VAL A 69 -3.51 -0.89 0.15
CA VAL A 69 -3.44 -2.10 0.93
C VAL A 69 -2.22 -1.98 1.84
N LEU A 70 -2.42 -2.25 3.13
CA LEU A 70 -1.37 -2.30 4.13
C LEU A 70 -1.06 -3.75 4.47
N ILE A 71 0.22 -4.12 4.36
CA ILE A 71 0.74 -5.44 4.74
C ILE A 71 1.55 -5.28 6.01
N LYS A 72 1.25 -6.07 7.04
CA LYS A 72 1.97 -6.02 8.31
C LYS A 72 3.29 -6.78 8.24
N GLY A 73 4.36 -6.17 8.75
CA GLY A 73 5.65 -6.80 8.93
C GLY A 73 6.45 -6.89 7.63
N HIS A 74 6.40 -8.04 6.97
CA HIS A 74 7.22 -8.35 5.79
C HIS A 74 6.41 -9.01 4.68
N ILE A 75 6.97 -9.02 3.48
CA ILE A 75 6.44 -9.73 2.31
C ILE A 75 7.39 -10.90 2.01
N PRO A 76 6.91 -12.16 1.97
CA PRO A 76 7.74 -13.30 1.60
C PRO A 76 8.31 -13.18 0.20
N GLN A 77 9.52 -13.69 -0.03
CA GLN A 77 10.19 -13.57 -1.34
C GLN A 77 9.41 -14.27 -2.45
N GLU A 78 8.79 -15.40 -2.16
CA GLU A 78 7.94 -16.17 -3.06
C GLU A 78 6.65 -15.45 -3.48
N ALA A 79 6.28 -14.40 -2.74
CA ALA A 79 5.16 -13.52 -3.06
C ALA A 79 5.58 -12.34 -3.95
N MET A 80 6.88 -12.10 -4.15
CA MET A 80 7.40 -10.94 -4.87
C MET A 80 7.89 -11.28 -6.28
N THR A 81 7.50 -10.46 -7.24
CA THR A 81 8.09 -10.41 -8.58
C THR A 81 8.62 -9.00 -8.82
N LEU A 82 9.93 -8.86 -8.96
CA LEU A 82 10.54 -7.57 -9.29
C LEU A 82 10.42 -7.31 -10.79
N ILE A 83 9.79 -6.18 -11.13
CA ILE A 83 9.75 -5.68 -12.51
C ILE A 83 10.66 -4.47 -12.59
N HIS A 84 11.76 -4.65 -13.33
CA HIS A 84 12.56 -3.54 -13.81
C HIS A 84 11.94 -3.06 -15.11
N ASP A 85 11.38 -1.86 -15.12
CA ASP A 85 11.11 -1.15 -16.37
C ASP A 85 12.48 -0.86 -17.00
N GLY A 86 12.85 -1.71 -17.96
CA GLY A 86 14.21 -1.86 -18.47
C GLY A 86 14.97 -0.55 -18.68
N LYS A 87 16.10 -0.45 -17.97
CA LYS A 87 17.33 0.17 -18.45
C LYS A 87 18.49 -0.74 -18.11
#